data_AF-A0A4R1KKT7-F1
#
_entry.id   AF-A0A4R1KKT7-F1
#
_cell.length_a   1.000
_cell.length_b   1.000
_cell.length_c   1.000
_cell.angle_alpha   90.00
_cell.angle_beta   90.00
_cell.angle_gamma   90.00
#
_symmetry.space_group_name_H-M   'P 1'
#
loop_
_entity.id
_entity.type
_entity.pdbx_description
1 polymer ?
#
loop_
_entity_poly.entity_id
_entity_poly.type
_entity_poly.pdbx_seq_one_letter_code
_entity_poly.pdbx_strand_id
1 'polypeptide(L)' 'MFFETTQNSGVVVVYTPYITKNGKRIYRKNGGMFRFEVPANEYRCHI' A
#
# COMPACT_ATOMS: atom_id res chain seq x y z
N MET A 1 3.72 -4.92 -9.00
CA MET A 1 2.25 -4.98 -9.10
C MET A 1 1.70 -4.55 -7.76
N PHE A 2 0.99 -3.44 -7.73
CA PHE A 2 0.19 -2.99 -6.58
C PHE A 2 -1.20 -3.58 -6.79
N PHE A 3 -1.75 -4.23 -5.78
CA PHE A 3 -3.12 -4.74 -5.85
C PHE A 3 -4.00 -3.79 -5.06
N GLU A 4 -4.95 -3.18 -5.73
CA GLU A 4 -5.97 -2.31 -5.13
C GLU A 4 -7.25 -3.15 -4.99
N THR A 5 -7.80 -3.19 -3.79
CA THR A 5 -9.13 -3.80 -3.56
C THR A 5 -10.05 -2.72 -3.04
N THR A 6 -10.95 -2.26 -3.90
CA THR A 6 -11.97 -1.26 -3.57
C THR A 6 -13.26 -1.99 -3.21
N GLN A 7 -13.40 -2.44 -1.96
CA GLN A 7 -14.66 -3.00 -1.46
C GLN A 7 -15.49 -1.89 -0.82
N ASN A 8 -16.22 -1.11 -1.63
CA ASN A 8 -17.44 -0.36 -1.27
C ASN A 8 -17.53 0.44 0.07
N SER A 9 -16.42 0.75 0.75
CA SER A 9 -16.43 1.24 2.15
C SER A 9 -15.53 2.46 2.41
N GLY A 10 -15.25 3.27 1.38
CA GLY A 10 -14.50 4.53 1.55
C GLY A 10 -13.05 4.34 2.00
N VAL A 11 -12.52 3.12 1.95
CA VAL A 11 -11.13 2.78 2.23
C VAL A 11 -10.51 2.03 1.05
N VAL A 12 -9.26 2.33 0.75
CA VAL A 12 -8.41 1.69 -0.25
C VAL A 12 -7.42 0.81 0.50
N VAL A 13 -7.40 -0.47 0.16
CA VAL A 13 -6.40 -1.40 0.67
C VAL A 13 -5.24 -1.47 -0.32
N VAL A 14 -4.06 -1.06 0.14
CA VAL A 14 -2.83 -1.04 -0.67
C VAL A 14 -1.94 -2.19 -0.24
N TYR A 15 -1.60 -3.06 -1.20
CA TYR A 15 -0.60 -4.11 -1.02
C TYR A 15 0.71 -3.76 -1.72
N THR A 16 1.80 -3.66 -0.95
CA THR A 16 3.14 -3.30 -1.48
C THR A 16 4.21 -4.30 -1.06
N PRO A 17 5.16 -4.70 -1.93
CA PRO A 17 6.24 -5.61 -1.55
C PRO A 17 7.31 -4.94 -0.67
N TYR A 18 7.41 -3.62 -0.75
CA TYR A 18 8.34 -2.81 0.03
C TYR A 18 7.72 -1.48 0.41
N ILE A 19 8.21 -0.90 1.49
CA ILE A 19 7.99 0.51 1.82
C ILE A 19 9.27 1.30 1.61
N THR A 20 9.15 2.61 1.41
CA THR A 20 10.30 3.50 1.35
C THR A 20 10.37 4.30 2.64
N LYS A 21 11.52 4.27 3.32
CA LYS A 21 11.80 5.11 4.49
C LYS A 21 13.13 5.81 4.27
N ASN A 22 13.15 7.14 4.31
CA ASN A 22 14.35 7.96 4.06
C ASN A 22 15.06 7.62 2.74
N GLY A 23 14.29 7.44 1.65
CA GLY A 23 14.82 7.08 0.33
C GLY A 23 15.30 5.62 0.18
N LYS A 24 15.28 4.82 1.25
CA LYS A 24 15.67 3.40 1.23
C LYS A 24 14.45 2.50 1.16
N ARG A 25 14.48 1.51 0.26
CA ARG A 25 13.47 0.44 0.19
C ARG A 25 13.68 -0.56 1.33
N ILE A 26 12.62 -0.82 2.08
CA ILE A 26 12.58 -1.78 3.17
C ILE A 26 11.60 -2.89 2.79
N TYR A 27 12.13 -4.11 2.74
CA TYR A 27 11.38 -5.32 2.44
C TYR A 27 11.05 -6.07 3.74
N ARG A 28 9.97 -6.85 3.75
CA ARG A 28 9.66 -7.73 4.87
C ARG A 28 10.68 -8.87 4.95
N LYS A 29 11.16 -9.17 6.17
CA LYS A 29 12.21 -10.18 6.41
C LYS A 29 11.82 -11.60 5.97
N ASN A 30 10.54 -11.95 6.05
CA ASN A 30 10.04 -13.30 5.74
C ASN A 30 9.34 -13.37 4.37
N GLY A 31 9.59 -12.40 3.49
CA GLY A 31 8.79 -12.23 2.28
C GLY A 31 7.36 -11.75 2.58
N GLY A 32 6.58 -11.56 1.52
CA GLY A 32 5.19 -11.10 1.62
C GLY A 32 5.02 -9.59 1.44
N MET A 33 3.77 -9.16 1.54
CA MET A 33 3.34 -7.79 1.24
C MET A 33 3.07 -7.02 2.54
N PHE A 34 3.33 -5.71 2.52
CA PHE A 34 2.73 -4.77 3.45
C PHE A 34 1.28 -4.52 3.04
N ARG A 35 0.40 -4.38 4.02
CA ARG A 35 -1.01 -4.02 3.85
C ARG A 35 -1.24 -2.69 4.53
N PHE A 36 -1.77 -1.73 3.79
CA PHE A 36 -2.20 -0.43 4.31
C PHE A 36 -3.67 -0.25 4.03
N GLU A 37 -4.40 0.28 5.01
CA GLU A 37 -5.78 0.71 4.85
C GLU A 37 -5.76 2.22 4.89
N VAL A 38 -6.05 2.84 3.75
CA VAL A 38 -6.01 4.29 3.58
C VAL A 38 -7.42 4.76 3.27
N PRO A 39 -7.97 5.78 3.96
CA PRO A 39 -9.25 6.34 3.54
C PRO A 39 -9.13 6.85 2.10
N ALA A 40 -10.13 6.53 1.27
CA ALA A 40 -10.11 6.81 -0.16
C ALA A 40 -9.92 8.29 -0.49
N ASN A 41 -10.33 9.18 0.40
CA ASN A 41 -10.16 10.63 0.27
C ASN A 41 -8.69 11.09 0.41
N GLU A 42 -7.85 10.34 1.12
CA GLU A 42 -6.44 10.67 1.35
C GLU A 42 -5.51 9.89 0.41
N TYR A 43 -6.01 8.87 -0.27
CA TYR A 43 -5.22 8.08 -1.19
C TYR A 43 -4.93 8.85 -2.48
N ARG A 44 -3.73 9.44 -2.55
CA ARG A 44 -3.19 10.02 -3.79
C ARG A 44 -2.45 8.93 -4.55
N CYS A 45 -3.16 8.27 -5.47
CA CYS A 45 -2.52 7.43 -6.47
C CYS A 45 -1.75 8.36 -7.42
N HIS A 46 -0.42 8.42 -7.26
CA HIS A 46 0.45 9.10 -8.21
C HIS A 46 0.50 8.26 -9.50
N ILE A 47 -0.49 8.48 -10.38
CA ILE A 47 -0.47 8.05 -11.78
C ILE A 47 0.33 9.07 -12.59
#